data_AF-A0A521I196-F1
#
_entry.id   AF-A0A521I196-F1
#
_cell.length_a   1.000
_cell.length_b   1.000
_cell.length_c   1.000
_cell.angle_alpha   90.00
_cell.angle_beta   90.00
_cell.angle_gamma   90.00
#
_symmetry.space_group_name_H-M   'P 1'
#
loop_
_entity.id
_entity.type
_entity.pdbx_description
1 polymer ?
#
loop_
_entity_poly.entity_id
_entity_poly.type
_entity_poly.pdbx_seq_one_letter_code
_entity_poly.pdbx_strand_id
1 'polypeptide(L)'
;MQVVVFVKATPESEAGEMPGTELLTAMGNYNEELVKAGIMLAGEGLHPSSKGARIKFSGKKRTVVDGPFTEAKELVAGFWIWQVKSMDEAIEWAKRCPNPMEGESVLEIRPVLEASDFGEAYTPELQAQEERLRGKLP
;
A
#
# COMPACT_ATOMS: atom_id res chain seq x y z
N MET A 1 -1.42 -15.89 -1.60
CA MET A 1 -1.64 -14.69 -2.43
C MET A 1 -1.01 -13.49 -1.75
N GLN A 2 -0.56 -12.52 -2.53
CA GLN A 2 -0.13 -11.22 -2.01
C GLN A 2 -1.28 -10.22 -2.08
N VAL A 3 -1.41 -9.37 -1.06
CA VAL A 3 -2.32 -8.23 -1.06
C VAL A 3 -1.56 -6.96 -0.71
N VAL A 4 -2.04 -5.82 -1.24
CA VAL A 4 -1.67 -4.49 -0.74
C VAL A 4 -2.82 -3.98 0.09
N VAL A 5 -2.49 -3.48 1.29
CA VAL A 5 -3.42 -2.82 2.19
C VAL A 5 -3.08 -1.34 2.20
N PHE A 6 -3.96 -0.52 1.64
CA PHE A 6 -3.80 0.93 1.63
C PHE A 6 -4.48 1.56 2.83
N VAL A 7 -3.74 2.39 3.56
CA VAL A 7 -4.30 3.31 4.55
C VAL A 7 -4.78 4.54 3.80
N LYS A 8 -6.10 4.77 3.74
CA LYS A 8 -6.65 5.96 3.08
C LYS A 8 -6.30 7.20 3.89
N ALA A 9 -5.90 8.26 3.19
CA ALA A 9 -5.56 9.52 3.83
C ALA A 9 -6.82 10.25 4.34
N THR A 10 -6.64 11.03 5.40
CA THR A 10 -7.62 11.95 5.98
C THR A 10 -7.14 13.40 5.82
N PRO A 11 -8.01 14.41 6.01
CA PRO A 11 -7.59 15.82 6.00
C PRO A 11 -6.43 16.12 6.95
N GLU A 12 -6.41 15.51 8.13
CA GLU A 12 -5.38 15.67 9.16
C GLU A 12 -4.03 15.11 8.68
N SER A 13 -4.04 13.89 8.12
CA SER A 13 -2.82 13.30 7.56
C SER A 13 -2.28 14.10 6.37
N GLU A 14 -3.14 14.67 5.52
CA GLU A 14 -2.72 15.53 4.40
C GLU A 14 -2.28 16.94 4.84
N ALA A 15 -2.74 17.39 6.01
CA ALA A 15 -2.20 18.56 6.69
C ALA A 15 -0.81 18.31 7.29
N GLY A 16 -0.33 17.06 7.29
CA GLY A 16 0.97 16.66 7.82
C GLY A 16 0.97 16.47 9.34
N GLU A 17 -0.21 16.27 9.93
CA GLU A 17 -0.32 15.93 11.35
C GLU A 17 0.27 14.53 11.58
N MET A 18 1.16 14.43 12.57
CA MET A 18 1.84 13.19 12.90
C MET A 18 1.12 12.51 14.07
N PRO A 19 1.02 11.16 14.06
CA PRO A 19 0.38 10.43 15.14
C PRO A 19 1.16 10.60 16.46
N GLY A 20 0.43 10.62 17.57
CA GLY A 20 1.02 10.61 18.91
C GLY A 20 1.76 9.31 19.25
N THR A 21 2.56 9.35 20.33
CA THR A 21 3.39 8.23 20.79
C THR A 21 2.59 6.95 21.08
N GLU A 22 1.38 7.07 21.61
CA GLU A 22 0.51 5.93 21.92
C GLU A 22 0.13 5.16 20.65
N LEU A 23 -0.35 5.86 19.61
CA LEU A 23 -0.70 5.26 18.33
C LEU A 23 0.54 4.67 17.63
N LEU A 24 1.67 5.39 17.65
CA LEU A 24 2.94 4.86 17.11
C LEU A 24 3.36 3.56 17.79
N THR A 25 3.20 3.47 19.12
CA THR A 25 3.55 2.27 19.89
C THR A 25 2.60 1.12 19.57
N ALA A 26 1.29 1.37 19.55
CA ALA A 26 0.29 0.37 19.22
C ALA A 26 0.49 -0.18 17.80
N MET A 27 0.74 0.70 16.83
CA MET A 27 1.00 0.30 15.44
C MET A 27 2.33 -0.46 15.30
N GLY A 28 3.36 -0.06 16.04
CA GLY A 28 4.63 -0.78 16.11
C GLY A 28 4.46 -2.22 16.61
N ASN A 29 3.73 -2.40 17.71
CA ASN A 29 3.42 -3.72 18.27
C ASN A 29 2.62 -4.58 17.27
N TYR A 30 1.61 -3.99 16.61
CA TYR A 30 0.83 -4.68 15.59
C TYR A 30 1.69 -5.12 14.39
N ASN A 31 2.60 -4.27 13.92
CA ASN A 31 3.57 -4.63 12.87
C ASN A 31 4.48 -5.78 13.32
N GLU A 32 4.93 -5.79 14.59
CA GLU A 32 5.70 -6.92 15.11
C GLU A 32 4.92 -8.24 15.07
N GLU A 33 3.62 -8.22 15.38
CA GLU A 33 2.77 -9.41 15.29
C GLU A 33 2.64 -9.91 13.85
N LEU A 34 2.43 -9.00 12.88
CA LEU A 34 2.38 -9.34 11.46
C LEU A 34 3.70 -9.96 10.97
N VAL A 35 4.84 -9.40 11.38
CA VAL A 35 6.16 -9.92 11.03
C VAL A 35 6.40 -11.28 11.67
N LYS A 36 6.10 -11.45 12.96
CA LYS A 36 6.22 -12.74 13.68
C LYS A 36 5.33 -13.81 13.05
N ALA A 37 4.17 -13.43 12.52
CA ALA A 37 3.27 -14.33 11.80
C ALA A 37 3.72 -14.65 10.36
N GLY A 38 4.77 -14.01 9.85
CA GLY A 38 5.26 -14.17 8.47
C GLY A 38 4.34 -13.56 7.42
N ILE A 39 3.51 -12.59 7.82
CA ILE A 39 2.50 -11.97 6.94
C ILE A 39 3.02 -10.72 6.27
N MET A 40 3.66 -9.83 7.01
CA MET A 40 4.13 -8.55 6.47
C MET A 40 5.41 -8.74 5.65
N LEU A 41 5.34 -8.41 4.37
CA LEU A 41 6.49 -8.38 3.46
C LEU A 41 7.14 -7.01 3.41
N ALA A 42 6.32 -5.95 3.48
CA ALA A 42 6.74 -4.56 3.53
C ALA A 42 5.60 -3.69 4.09
N GLY A 43 5.90 -2.47 4.51
CA GLY A 43 4.89 -1.46 4.78
C GLY A 43 5.48 -0.21 5.40
N GLU A 44 4.94 0.94 5.01
CA GLU A 44 5.48 2.25 5.33
C GLU A 44 4.37 3.30 5.41
N GLY A 45 4.61 4.35 6.20
CA GLY A 45 3.85 5.59 6.15
C GLY A 45 4.32 6.48 4.99
N LEU A 46 3.40 7.22 4.38
CA LEU A 46 3.68 8.14 3.29
C LEU A 46 3.56 9.58 3.77
N HIS A 47 4.34 10.46 3.14
CA HIS A 47 4.17 11.90 3.32
C HIS A 47 2.88 12.40 2.66
N PRO A 48 2.35 13.55 3.13
CA PRO A 48 1.24 14.22 2.48
C PRO A 48 1.48 14.46 0.99
N SER A 49 0.41 14.50 0.19
CA SER A 49 0.53 14.70 -1.25
C SER A 49 1.16 16.03 -1.65
N SER A 50 1.18 17.03 -0.77
CA SER A 50 1.91 18.28 -0.96
C SER A 50 3.42 18.09 -1.18
N LYS A 51 3.98 16.94 -0.77
CA LYS A 51 5.37 16.53 -1.05
C LYS A 51 5.49 15.52 -2.19
N GLY A 52 4.38 15.20 -2.85
CA GLY A 52 4.31 14.23 -3.94
C GLY A 52 4.16 14.88 -5.30
N ALA A 53 4.29 14.06 -6.34
CA ALA A 53 4.04 14.43 -7.72
C ALA A 53 3.32 13.30 -8.46
N ARG A 54 2.43 13.66 -9.38
CA ARG A 54 1.75 12.74 -10.32
C ARG A 54 2.32 12.94 -11.71
N ILE A 55 2.52 11.83 -12.44
CA ILE A 55 2.84 11.88 -13.86
C ILE A 55 1.57 11.52 -14.65
N LYS A 56 1.03 12.46 -15.41
CA LYS A 56 -0.12 12.24 -16.29
C LYS A 56 0.36 11.76 -17.66
N PHE A 57 -0.23 10.66 -18.12
CA PHE A 57 0.05 10.05 -19.41
C PHE A 57 -1.06 10.43 -20.40
N SER A 58 -0.70 10.95 -21.57
CA SER A 58 -1.63 11.20 -22.68
C SER A 58 -0.95 10.88 -24.01
N GLY A 59 -1.26 9.72 -24.58
CA GLY A 59 -0.52 9.18 -25.74
C GLY A 59 0.97 9.04 -25.41
N LYS A 60 1.83 9.75 -26.16
CA LYS A 60 3.28 9.82 -25.90
C LYS A 60 3.67 10.92 -24.88
N LYS A 61 2.77 11.84 -24.54
CA LYS A 61 3.05 12.95 -23.62
C LYS A 61 3.08 12.47 -22.17
N ARG A 62 4.02 13.02 -21.40
CA ARG A 62 4.17 12.85 -19.94
C ARG A 62 4.21 14.25 -19.31
N THR A 63 3.28 14.54 -18.40
CA THR A 63 3.23 15.83 -17.69
C THR A 63 3.34 15.58 -16.20
N VAL A 64 4.20 16.32 -15.52
CA VAL A 64 4.31 16.31 -14.05
C VAL A 64 3.28 17.27 -13.47
N VAL A 65 2.59 16.84 -12.41
CA VAL A 65 1.66 17.63 -11.61
C VAL A 65 2.09 17.47 -10.16
N ASP A 66 2.67 18.52 -9.59
CA ASP A 66 3.02 18.57 -8.18
C ASP A 66 1.75 18.67 -7.32
N GLY A 67 1.79 18.14 -6.10
CA GLY A 67 0.68 18.25 -5.16
C GLY A 67 0.55 19.64 -4.52
N PRO A 68 -0.40 19.83 -3.59
CA PRO A 68 -1.31 18.82 -3.06
C PRO A 68 -2.40 18.39 -4.06
N PHE A 69 -2.99 17.22 -3.84
CA PHE A 69 -4.11 16.71 -4.64
C PHE A 69 -5.44 16.91 -3.89
N THR A 70 -6.49 17.29 -4.62
CA THR A 70 -7.73 17.83 -4.03
C THR A 70 -8.64 16.80 -3.33
N GLU A 71 -8.51 15.51 -3.64
CA GLU A 71 -9.41 14.45 -3.13
C GLU A 71 -8.73 13.61 -2.04
N ALA A 72 -8.55 14.17 -0.84
CA ALA A 72 -7.78 13.55 0.26
C ALA A 72 -8.20 12.10 0.57
N LYS A 73 -9.51 11.81 0.59
CA LYS A 73 -10.03 10.46 0.87
C LYS A 73 -9.70 9.44 -0.23
N GLU A 74 -9.34 9.88 -1.43
CA GLU A 74 -8.86 9.01 -2.49
C GLU A 74 -7.34 8.76 -2.38
N LEU A 75 -6.62 9.54 -1.60
CA LEU A 75 -5.18 9.42 -1.41
C LEU A 75 -4.82 8.31 -0.41
N VAL A 76 -3.54 8.00 -0.36
CA VAL A 76 -2.96 6.93 0.45
C VAL A 76 -1.93 7.56 1.38
N ALA A 77 -2.12 7.37 2.69
CA ALA A 77 -1.22 7.86 3.74
C ALA A 77 -0.23 6.78 4.21
N GLY A 78 -0.40 5.53 3.76
CA GLY A 78 0.47 4.43 4.12
C GLY A 78 0.04 3.14 3.43
N PHE A 79 0.89 2.13 3.46
CA PHE A 79 0.54 0.82 2.93
C PHE A 79 1.22 -0.31 3.69
N TRP A 80 0.66 -1.51 3.55
CA TRP A 80 1.36 -2.76 3.77
C TRP A 80 1.30 -3.63 2.52
N ILE A 81 2.30 -4.48 2.33
CA ILE A 81 2.25 -5.64 1.44
C ILE A 81 2.22 -6.88 2.33
N TRP A 82 1.15 -7.65 2.24
CA TRP A 82 0.96 -8.87 3.03
C TRP A 82 0.99 -10.11 2.15
N GLN A 83 1.60 -11.18 2.65
CA GLN A 83 1.45 -12.54 2.18
C GLN A 83 0.39 -13.24 3.04
N VAL A 84 -0.72 -13.63 2.43
CA VAL A 84 -1.83 -14.30 3.11
C VAL A 84 -2.29 -15.52 2.32
N LYS A 85 -3.04 -16.40 2.98
CA LYS A 85 -3.67 -17.60 2.40
C LYS A 85 -4.95 -17.26 1.65
N SER A 86 -5.67 -16.22 2.05
CA SER A 86 -6.92 -15.79 1.43
C SER A 86 -7.24 -14.32 1.72
N MET A 87 -8.22 -13.76 1.00
CA MET A 87 -8.78 -12.44 1.30
C MET A 87 -9.41 -12.38 2.70
N ASP A 88 -10.08 -13.46 3.13
CA ASP A 88 -10.65 -13.53 4.48
C ASP A 88 -9.57 -13.43 5.56
N GLU A 89 -8.42 -14.09 5.38
CA GLU A 89 -7.30 -13.95 6.32
C GLU A 89 -6.78 -12.51 6.35
N ALA A 90 -6.65 -11.84 5.20
CA ALA A 90 -6.27 -10.42 5.18
C ALA A 90 -7.28 -9.54 5.92
N ILE A 91 -8.58 -9.76 5.73
CA ILE A 91 -9.63 -9.00 6.42
C ILE A 91 -9.56 -9.24 7.94
N GLU A 92 -9.34 -10.47 8.38
CA GLU A 92 -9.22 -10.81 9.80
C GLU A 92 -7.98 -10.18 10.45
N TRP A 93 -6.87 -10.03 9.72
CA TRP A 93 -5.72 -9.24 10.19
C TRP A 93 -6.04 -7.75 10.21
N ALA A 94 -6.63 -7.21 9.14
CA ALA A 94 -6.99 -5.80 9.06
C ALA A 94 -7.92 -5.35 10.21
N LYS A 95 -8.84 -6.21 10.67
CA LYS A 95 -9.70 -5.92 11.85
C LYS A 95 -8.96 -5.83 13.18
N ARG A 96 -7.74 -6.36 13.27
CA ARG A 96 -6.89 -6.29 14.48
C ARG A 96 -6.02 -5.03 14.49
N CYS A 97 -5.88 -4.37 13.34
CA CYS A 97 -5.11 -3.15 13.21
C CYS A 97 -5.67 -2.08 14.17
N PRO A 98 -4.81 -1.41 14.97
CA PRO A 98 -5.19 -0.17 15.62
C PRO A 98 -5.73 0.81 14.58
N ASN A 99 -6.71 1.65 14.92
CA ASN A 99 -7.19 2.66 13.98
C ASN A 99 -6.00 3.53 13.54
N PRO A 100 -5.63 3.54 12.24
CA PRO A 100 -4.40 4.20 11.78
C PRO A 100 -4.47 5.73 11.85
N MET A 101 -5.64 6.30 12.13
CA MET A 101 -5.87 7.74 12.29
C MET A 101 -6.65 8.01 13.59
N GLU A 102 -6.58 9.23 14.13
CA GLU A 102 -7.33 9.58 15.37
C GLU A 102 -8.86 9.56 15.15
N GLY A 103 -9.32 9.80 13.92
CA GLY A 103 -10.74 9.82 13.53
C GLY A 103 -11.19 8.62 12.69
N GLU A 104 -12.28 8.81 11.94
CA GLU A 104 -12.75 7.82 10.96
C GLU A 104 -11.68 7.57 9.89
N SER A 105 -11.32 6.32 9.66
CA SER A 105 -10.33 5.92 8.67
C SER A 105 -10.75 4.67 7.91
N VAL A 106 -10.10 4.42 6.78
CA VAL A 106 -10.42 3.30 5.89
C VAL A 106 -9.14 2.56 5.52
N LEU A 107 -9.19 1.24 5.60
CA LEU A 107 -8.23 0.34 4.96
C LEU A 107 -8.85 -0.21 3.67
N GLU A 108 -8.14 -0.08 2.55
CA GLU A 108 -8.52 -0.70 1.27
C GLU A 108 -7.58 -1.87 0.99
N ILE A 109 -8.11 -3.09 0.91
CA ILE A 109 -7.33 -4.32 0.68
C ILE A 109 -7.52 -4.76 -0.77
N ARG A 110 -6.41 -4.95 -1.50
CA ARG A 110 -6.45 -5.37 -2.91
C ARG A 110 -5.47 -6.51 -3.17
N PRO A 111 -5.89 -7.57 -3.88
CA PRO A 111 -4.97 -8.58 -4.39
C PRO A 111 -3.93 -7.95 -5.34
N VAL A 112 -2.69 -8.40 -5.22
CA VAL A 112 -1.66 -8.21 -6.25
C VAL A 112 -1.92 -9.22 -7.37
N LEU A 113 -1.77 -8.78 -8.63
CA LEU A 113 -1.86 -9.69 -9.76
C LEU A 113 -0.74 -10.73 -9.73
N GLU A 114 -1.10 -11.98 -9.96
CA GLU A 114 -0.19 -13.10 -10.12
C GLU A 114 -0.07 -13.46 -11.61
N ALA A 115 0.96 -14.24 -11.96
CA ALA A 115 1.23 -14.62 -13.36
C ALA A 115 0.00 -15.27 -14.04
N SER A 116 -0.76 -16.05 -13.28
CA SER A 116 -1.98 -16.71 -13.74
C SER A 116 -3.08 -15.74 -14.16
N ASP A 117 -3.13 -14.53 -13.60
CA ASP A 117 -4.20 -13.57 -13.88
C ASP A 117 -4.11 -12.97 -15.28
N PHE A 118 -2.93 -13.02 -15.90
CA PHE A 118 -2.69 -12.49 -17.25
C PHE A 118 -2.99 -13.50 -18.36
N GLY A 119 -3.20 -14.78 -18.01
CA GLY A 119 -3.48 -15.84 -18.97
C GLY A 119 -2.45 -15.94 -20.11
N GLU A 120 -2.93 -16.20 -21.34
CA GLU A 120 -2.09 -16.39 -22.52
C GLU A 120 -1.29 -15.15 -22.94
N ALA A 121 -1.72 -13.95 -22.51
CA ALA A 121 -1.02 -12.71 -22.85
C ALA A 121 0.36 -12.61 -22.18
N TYR A 122 0.58 -13.34 -21.09
CA TYR A 122 1.85 -13.36 -20.38
C TYR A 122 2.68 -14.56 -20.83
N THR A 123 3.28 -14.41 -22.01
CA THR A 123 4.06 -15.47 -22.67
C THR A 123 5.25 -15.93 -21.80
N PRO A 124 5.80 -17.14 -22.04
CA PRO A 124 6.97 -17.63 -21.31
C PRO A 124 8.17 -16.67 -21.35
N GLU A 125 8.35 -15.94 -22.45
CA GLU A 125 9.44 -14.97 -22.59
C GLU A 125 9.23 -13.76 -21.66
N LEU A 126 7.99 -13.28 -21.54
CA LEU A 126 7.63 -12.19 -20.62
C LEU A 126 7.76 -12.64 -19.16
N GLN A 127 7.37 -13.89 -18.85
CA GLN A 127 7.54 -14.48 -17.52
C GLN A 127 9.02 -14.56 -17.12
N ALA A 128 9.87 -15.14 -17.98
CA ALA A 128 11.30 -15.24 -17.74
C ALA A 128 11.99 -13.87 -17.66
N GLN A 129 11.45 -12.86 -18.36
CA GLN A 129 11.91 -11.48 -18.23
C GLN A 129 11.61 -10.90 -16.85
N GLU A 130 10.36 -11.02 -16.38
CA GLU A 130 9.95 -10.52 -15.07
C GLU A 130 10.69 -11.20 -13.93
N GLU A 131 10.82 -12.53 -13.94
CA GLU A 131 11.56 -13.28 -12.92
C GLU A 131 13.02 -12.82 -12.82
N ARG A 132 13.66 -12.62 -13.98
CA ARG A 132 15.03 -12.09 -14.05
C ARG A 132 15.13 -10.67 -13.51
N LEU A 133 14.13 -9.82 -13.73
CA LEU A 133 14.10 -8.46 -13.18
C LEU A 133 13.89 -8.49 -11.66
N ARG A 134 12.98 -9.34 -11.18
CA ARG A 134 12.70 -9.51 -9.75
C ARG A 134 13.93 -9.96 -8.97
N GLY A 135 14.71 -10.89 -9.51
CA GLY A 135 15.97 -11.34 -8.91
C GLY A 135 17.10 -10.30 -8.90
N LYS A 136 16.90 -9.13 -9.54
CA LYS A 136 17.85 -8.01 -9.56
C LYS A 136 17.40 -6.82 -8.71
N LEU A 137 16.20 -6.88 -8.14
CA LEU A 137 15.76 -5.86 -7.20
C LEU A 137 16.67 -5.92 -5.95
N PRO A 138 17.05 -4.75 -5.40
CA PRO A 138 17.96 -4.66 -4.25
C PRO A 138 17.38 -5.26 -2.98
#